data_AF-A0A7C5FP36-F1
#
_entry.id   AF-A0A7C5FP36-F1
#
_cell.length_a   1.000
_cell.length_b   1.000
_cell.length_c   1.000
_cell.angle_alpha   90.00
_cell.angle_beta   90.00
_cell.angle_gamma   90.00
#
_symmetry.space_group_name_H-M   'P 1'
#
loop_
_entity.id
_entity.type
_entity.pdbx_description
1 polymer ?
#
loop_
_entity_poly.entity_id
_entity_poly.type
_entity_poly.pdbx_seq_one_letter_code
_entity_poly.pdbx_strand_id
1 'polypeptide(L)'
;TGHPVVSALYRVRQDEKHKAMATVLTGAFLGVMVTMSSVGAGALGAVILLFLYPKMKGVEIVATDIAHAVPLTAIAGLGHSTVGTVDWSLLSFLVMGSLPGIYIGSHLGVKISDRIMRPLLAVLLLLVGIKCLV
;
A
#
# COMPACT_ATOMS: atom_id res chain seq x y z
N THR A 1 32.79 22.59 20.41
CA THR A 1 34.08 22.32 19.75
C THR A 1 33.88 22.33 18.24
N GLY A 2 34.19 23.45 17.59
CA GLY A 2 33.80 23.78 16.21
C GLY A 2 34.71 23.21 15.14
N HIS A 3 34.57 21.92 14.83
CA HIS A 3 35.31 21.32 13.72
C HIS A 3 34.68 21.72 12.36
N PRO A 4 35.44 22.33 11.43
CA PRO A 4 34.93 22.75 10.11
C PRO A 4 34.43 21.58 9.25
N VAL A 5 34.85 20.36 9.56
CA VAL A 5 34.41 19.13 8.89
C VAL A 5 32.99 18.72 9.34
N VAL A 6 32.62 18.97 10.60
CA VAL A 6 31.30 18.60 11.15
C VAL A 6 30.21 19.54 10.64
N SER A 7 30.51 20.84 10.49
CA SER A 7 29.59 21.81 9.90
C SER A 7 29.40 21.60 8.38
N ALA A 8 30.44 21.12 7.68
CA ALA A 8 30.32 20.68 6.28
C ALA A 8 29.41 19.44 6.14
N LEU A 9 29.55 18.44 7.02
CA LEU A 9 28.66 17.28 7.06
C LEU A 9 27.22 17.66 7.47
N TYR A 10 27.05 18.69 8.30
CA TYR A 10 25.72 19.23 8.65
C TYR A 10 25.07 19.96 7.47
N ARG A 11 25.85 20.70 6.66
CA ARG A 11 25.38 21.34 5.41
C ARG A 11 24.95 20.33 4.35
N VAL A 12 25.70 19.24 4.17
CA VAL A 12 25.33 18.12 3.28
C VAL A 12 24.07 17.39 3.79
N ARG A 13 23.83 17.40 5.11
CA ARG A 13 22.62 16.84 5.73
C ARG A 13 21.42 17.82 5.74
N GLN A 14 21.66 19.13 5.63
CA GLN A 14 20.68 20.21 5.76
C GLN A 14 19.93 20.60 4.49
N ASP A 15 20.11 19.91 3.37
CA ASP A 15 19.22 20.02 2.21
C ASP A 15 17.87 19.30 2.43
N GLU A 16 17.31 19.47 3.64
CA GLU A 16 15.97 19.03 4.04
C GLU A 16 14.89 19.69 3.18
N LYS A 17 15.13 20.90 2.66
CA LYS A 17 14.23 21.55 1.68
C LYS A 17 14.21 20.84 0.33
N HIS A 18 15.36 20.36 -0.16
CA HIS A 18 15.42 19.59 -1.40
C HIS A 18 14.78 18.21 -1.22
N LYS A 19 14.96 17.57 -0.06
CA LYS A 19 14.26 16.32 0.27
C LYS A 19 12.76 16.51 0.39
N ALA A 20 12.30 17.54 1.09
CA ALA A 20 10.88 17.83 1.22
C ALA A 20 10.25 18.15 -0.15
N MET A 21 10.91 18.98 -0.96
CA MET A 21 10.43 19.31 -2.31
C MET A 21 10.45 18.09 -3.25
N ALA A 22 11.47 17.24 -3.16
CA ALA A 22 11.52 15.97 -3.90
C ALA A 22 10.41 15.00 -3.43
N THR A 23 10.15 14.88 -2.14
CA THR A 23 9.05 14.05 -1.60
C THR A 23 7.69 14.58 -2.04
N VAL A 24 7.49 15.89 -2.07
CA VAL A 24 6.24 16.52 -2.54
C VAL A 24 6.05 16.33 -4.04
N LEU A 25 7.07 16.57 -4.86
CA LEU A 25 7.01 16.35 -6.31
C LEU A 25 6.77 14.87 -6.66
N THR A 26 7.48 13.97 -5.99
CA THR A 26 7.31 12.53 -6.18
C THR A 26 5.93 12.08 -5.70
N GLY A 27 5.46 12.59 -4.56
CA GLY A 27 4.12 12.33 -4.04
C GLY A 27 3.01 12.87 -4.95
N ALA A 28 3.20 14.05 -5.55
CA ALA A 28 2.25 14.64 -6.49
C ALA A 28 2.19 13.86 -7.81
N PHE A 29 3.34 13.55 -8.41
CA PHE A 29 3.41 12.73 -9.62
C PHE A 29 2.82 11.33 -9.41
N LEU A 30 3.18 10.70 -8.29
CA LEU A 30 2.65 9.39 -7.91
C LEU A 30 1.15 9.44 -7.59
N GLY A 31 0.66 10.53 -7.00
CA GLY A 31 -0.76 10.76 -6.75
C GLY A 31 -1.58 10.87 -8.04
N VAL A 32 -1.05 11.54 -9.06
CA VAL A 32 -1.66 11.59 -10.40
C VAL A 32 -1.68 10.20 -11.07
N MET A 33 -0.60 9.42 -10.90
CA MET A 33 -0.55 8.04 -11.39
C MET A 33 -1.58 7.14 -10.67
N VAL A 34 -1.79 7.34 -9.37
CA VAL A 34 -2.80 6.63 -8.57
C VAL A 34 -4.21 6.89 -9.06
N THR A 35 -4.57 8.15 -9.27
CA THR A 35 -5.96 8.52 -9.62
C THR A 35 -6.33 8.09 -11.03
N MET A 36 -5.35 8.01 -11.94
CA MET A 36 -5.54 7.49 -13.29
C MET A 36 -5.68 5.96 -13.33
N SER A 37 -5.06 5.26 -12.38
CA SER A 37 -5.09 3.80 -12.34
C SER A 37 -6.28 3.31 -11.50
N SER A 38 -7.27 2.68 -12.13
CA SER A 38 -8.45 2.10 -11.47
C SER A 38 -8.13 1.10 -10.33
N VAL A 39 -6.87 0.64 -10.24
CA VAL A 39 -6.34 -0.29 -9.21
C VAL A 39 -5.52 0.44 -8.13
N GLY A 40 -5.19 1.72 -8.36
CA GLY A 40 -4.10 2.45 -7.70
C GLY A 40 -4.26 2.68 -6.20
N ALA A 41 -5.48 2.78 -5.68
CA ALA A 41 -5.69 3.13 -4.27
C ALA A 41 -5.06 2.11 -3.29
N GLY A 42 -5.22 0.81 -3.53
CA GLY A 42 -4.70 -0.23 -2.62
C GLY A 42 -3.20 -0.50 -2.78
N ALA A 43 -2.76 -0.79 -4.02
CA ALA A 43 -1.37 -1.18 -4.28
C ALA A 43 -0.40 0.00 -4.11
N LEU A 44 -0.70 1.15 -4.73
CA LEU A 44 0.17 2.33 -4.63
C LEU A 44 -0.02 3.05 -3.29
N GLY A 45 -1.21 2.98 -2.68
CA GLY A 45 -1.43 3.43 -1.30
C GLY A 45 -0.53 2.69 -0.31
N ALA A 46 -0.45 1.36 -0.41
CA ALA A 46 0.46 0.55 0.40
C ALA A 46 1.94 0.92 0.18
N VAL A 47 2.36 1.13 -1.07
CA VAL A 47 3.73 1.60 -1.39
C VAL A 47 4.01 2.97 -0.76
N ILE A 48 3.07 3.92 -0.88
CA ILE A 48 3.18 5.28 -0.32
C ILE A 48 3.30 5.25 1.20
N LEU A 49 2.43 4.49 1.88
CA LEU A 49 2.42 4.41 3.34
C LEU A 49 3.71 3.74 3.85
N LEU A 50 4.23 2.73 3.15
CA LEU A 50 5.53 2.11 3.45
C LEU A 50 6.70 3.08 3.26
N PHE A 51 6.64 3.93 2.23
CA PHE A 51 7.69 4.91 1.94
C PHE A 51 7.64 6.12 2.90
N LEU A 52 6.44 6.59 3.23
CA LEU A 52 6.20 7.77 4.08
C LEU A 52 6.33 7.44 5.58
N TYR A 53 5.97 6.23 6.00
CA TYR A 53 6.07 5.76 7.39
C TYR A 53 7.01 4.54 7.53
N PRO A 54 8.32 4.70 7.26
CA PRO A 54 9.28 3.59 7.33
C PRO A 54 9.48 3.02 8.74
N LYS A 55 8.89 3.62 9.78
CA LYS A 55 8.95 3.14 11.17
C LYS A 55 7.72 2.32 11.60
N MET A 56 6.62 2.33 10.85
CA MET A 56 5.42 1.53 11.15
C MET A 56 5.53 0.11 10.61
N LYS A 57 4.87 -0.86 11.25
CA LYS A 57 4.94 -2.25 10.80
C LYS A 57 4.23 -2.40 9.45
N GLY A 58 4.82 -3.13 8.51
CA GLY A 58 4.23 -3.32 7.17
C GLY A 58 2.83 -3.95 7.23
N VAL A 59 2.59 -4.83 8.20
CA VAL A 59 1.28 -5.44 8.47
C VAL A 59 0.24 -4.40 8.90
N GLU A 60 0.63 -3.40 9.69
CA GLU A 60 -0.30 -2.40 10.24
C GLU A 60 -0.85 -1.52 9.12
N ILE A 61 0.01 -1.11 8.18
CA ILE A 61 -0.37 -0.35 6.99
C ILE A 61 -1.41 -1.12 6.15
N VAL A 62 -1.12 -2.38 5.85
CA VAL A 62 -1.99 -3.24 5.03
C VAL A 62 -3.30 -3.55 5.75
N ALA A 63 -3.25 -3.77 7.06
CA ALA A 63 -4.45 -4.01 7.86
C ALA A 63 -5.36 -2.78 7.90
N THR A 64 -4.81 -1.58 8.03
CA THR A 64 -5.59 -0.33 7.99
C THR A 64 -6.24 -0.10 6.63
N ASP A 65 -5.53 -0.37 5.52
CA ASP A 65 -6.08 -0.28 4.17
C ASP A 65 -7.25 -1.26 3.97
N ILE A 66 -7.06 -2.54 4.31
CA ILE A 66 -8.11 -3.56 4.24
C ILE A 66 -9.32 -3.19 5.12
N ALA A 67 -9.08 -2.70 6.34
CA ALA A 67 -10.15 -2.33 7.27
C ALA A 67 -11.07 -1.22 6.73
N HIS A 68 -10.57 -0.34 5.86
CA HIS A 68 -11.36 0.70 5.21
C HIS A 68 -11.92 0.27 3.86
N ALA A 69 -11.15 -0.49 3.08
CA ALA A 69 -11.56 -0.99 1.77
C ALA A 69 -12.73 -1.97 1.85
N VAL A 70 -12.76 -2.86 2.86
CA VAL A 70 -13.81 -3.89 2.99
C VAL A 70 -15.20 -3.29 3.22
N PRO A 71 -15.43 -2.40 4.21
CA PRO A 71 -16.73 -1.76 4.39
C PRO A 71 -17.16 -0.94 3.17
N LEU A 72 -16.22 -0.19 2.58
CA LEU A 72 -16.50 0.62 1.39
C LEU A 72 -16.95 -0.26 0.22
N THR A 73 -16.24 -1.36 -0.03
CA THR A 73 -16.56 -2.32 -1.09
C THR A 73 -17.85 -3.05 -0.81
N ALA A 74 -18.14 -3.39 0.46
CA ALA A 74 -19.39 -4.03 0.84
C ALA A 74 -20.60 -3.11 0.55
N ILE A 75 -20.52 -1.83 0.92
CA ILE A 75 -21.58 -0.85 0.64
C ILE A 75 -21.75 -0.67 -0.87
N ALA A 76 -20.64 -0.51 -1.61
CA ALA A 76 -20.67 -0.37 -3.07
C ALA A 76 -21.25 -1.63 -3.76
N GLY A 77 -20.87 -2.82 -3.30
CA GLY A 77 -21.35 -4.09 -3.82
C GLY A 77 -22.84 -4.32 -3.53
N LEU A 78 -23.31 -3.99 -2.33
CA LEU A 78 -24.73 -4.03 -1.99
C LEU A 78 -25.54 -3.02 -2.81
N GLY A 79 -25.01 -1.81 -3.03
CA GLY A 79 -25.60 -0.85 -3.95
C GLY A 79 -25.68 -1.39 -5.38
N HIS A 80 -24.60 -2.00 -5.88
CA HIS A 80 -24.56 -2.57 -7.22
C HIS A 80 -25.46 -3.81 -7.38
N SER A 81 -25.69 -4.58 -6.31
CA SER A 81 -26.64 -5.68 -6.29
C SER A 81 -28.06 -5.25 -6.65
N THR A 82 -28.43 -3.99 -6.36
CA THR A 82 -29.76 -3.47 -6.73
C THR A 82 -29.92 -3.21 -8.24
N VAL A 83 -28.81 -3.17 -8.99
CA VAL A 83 -28.78 -2.98 -10.45
C VAL A 83 -29.06 -4.28 -11.21
N GLY A 84 -29.01 -5.44 -10.53
CA GLY A 84 -29.41 -6.74 -11.08
C GLY A 84 -28.36 -7.46 -11.95
N THR A 85 -27.17 -6.89 -12.14
CA THR A 85 -26.05 -7.47 -12.91
C THR A 85 -25.12 -8.38 -12.10
N VAL A 86 -25.44 -8.66 -10.84
CA VAL A 86 -24.56 -9.44 -9.95
C VAL A 86 -24.73 -10.94 -10.17
N ASP A 87 -23.64 -11.61 -10.54
CA ASP A 87 -23.56 -13.08 -10.56
C ASP A 87 -23.26 -13.61 -9.15
N TRP A 88 -24.30 -14.14 -8.50
CA TRP A 88 -24.23 -14.70 -7.15
C TRP A 88 -23.40 -15.98 -7.06
N SER A 89 -23.30 -16.75 -8.16
CA SER A 89 -22.48 -17.96 -8.19
C SER A 89 -21.00 -17.58 -8.15
N LEU A 90 -20.59 -16.63 -8.99
CA LEU A 90 -19.21 -16.14 -9.04
C LEU A 90 -18.81 -15.45 -7.73
N LEU A 91 -19.71 -14.67 -7.13
CA LEU A 91 -19.53 -14.09 -5.81
C LEU A 91 -19.29 -15.16 -4.74
N SER A 92 -20.07 -16.24 -4.74
CA SER A 92 -19.92 -17.31 -3.74
C SER A 92 -18.55 -18.00 -3.84
N PHE A 93 -18.07 -18.30 -5.06
CA PHE A 93 -16.74 -18.88 -5.26
C PHE A 93 -15.63 -17.93 -4.84
N LEU A 94 -15.77 -16.63 -5.13
CA LEU A 94 -14.82 -15.61 -4.74
C LEU A 94 -14.74 -15.48 -3.21
N VAL A 95 -15.88 -15.46 -2.53
CA VAL A 95 -15.96 -15.35 -1.06
C VAL A 95 -15.40 -16.60 -0.40
N MET A 96 -15.75 -17.80 -0.91
CA MET A 96 -15.21 -19.06 -0.39
C MET A 96 -13.70 -19.21 -0.61
N GLY A 97 -13.12 -18.62 -1.65
CA GLY A 97 -11.66 -18.60 -1.83
C GLY A 97 -10.96 -17.52 -1.00
N SER A 98 -11.49 -16.30 -1.01
CA SER A 98 -10.83 -15.12 -0.44
C SER A 98 -10.91 -15.06 1.09
N LEU A 99 -12.06 -15.35 1.71
CA LEU A 99 -12.21 -15.31 3.17
C LEU A 99 -11.22 -16.24 3.90
N PRO A 100 -11.15 -17.55 3.58
CA PRO A 100 -10.19 -18.43 4.25
C PRO A 100 -8.75 -18.08 3.86
N GLY A 101 -8.50 -17.63 2.62
CA GLY A 101 -7.18 -17.17 2.20
C GLY A 101 -6.68 -15.98 3.02
N ILE A 102 -7.52 -14.97 3.24
CA ILE A 102 -7.22 -13.79 4.06
C ILE A 102 -7.04 -14.18 5.53
N TYR A 103 -7.88 -15.08 6.05
CA TYR A 103 -7.77 -15.54 7.43
C TYR A 103 -6.42 -16.22 7.68
N ILE A 104 -6.05 -17.20 6.83
CA ILE A 104 -4.77 -17.91 6.94
C ILE A 104 -3.60 -16.95 6.71
N GLY A 105 -3.68 -16.10 5.68
CA GLY A 105 -2.63 -15.13 5.35
C GLY A 105 -2.39 -14.10 6.44
N SER A 106 -3.44 -13.54 7.04
CA SER A 106 -3.33 -12.57 8.13
C SER A 106 -2.76 -13.21 9.40
N HIS A 107 -3.19 -14.43 9.74
CA HIS A 107 -2.71 -15.13 10.92
C HIS A 107 -1.22 -15.50 10.81
N LEU A 108 -0.77 -15.98 9.65
CA LEU A 108 0.66 -16.20 9.39
C LEU A 108 1.43 -14.88 9.35
N GLY A 109 0.85 -13.84 8.76
CA GLY A 109 1.47 -12.54 8.61
C GLY A 109 1.86 -11.90 9.95
N VAL A 110 0.96 -11.94 10.94
CA VAL A 110 1.24 -11.36 12.27
C VAL A 110 2.42 -12.03 12.99
N LYS A 111 2.73 -13.29 12.65
CA LYS A 111 3.83 -14.06 13.26
C LYS A 111 5.20 -13.79 12.62
N ILE A 112 5.24 -13.16 11.45
CA ILE A 112 6.46 -12.94 10.66
C ILE A 112 7.08 -11.58 11.03
N SER A 113 8.41 -11.54 11.15
CA SER A 113 9.15 -10.29 11.43
C SER A 113 9.02 -9.28 10.29
N ASP A 114 8.94 -7.99 10.62
CA ASP A 114 8.92 -6.86 9.67
C ASP A 114 10.05 -6.89 8.64
N ARG A 115 11.22 -7.45 9.02
CA ARG A 115 12.37 -7.60 8.11
C ARG A 115 12.04 -8.47 6.90
N ILE A 116 11.11 -9.41 7.04
CA ILE A 116 10.65 -10.31 5.97
C ILE A 116 9.36 -9.78 5.34
N MET A 117 8.45 -9.24 6.16
CA MET A 117 7.16 -8.74 5.69
C MET A 117 7.29 -7.65 4.62
N ARG A 118 8.16 -6.67 4.88
CA ARG A 118 8.32 -5.50 4.00
C ARG A 118 8.85 -5.86 2.61
N PRO A 119 9.96 -6.62 2.46
CA PRO A 119 10.40 -7.02 1.13
C PRO A 119 9.41 -7.97 0.46
N LEU A 120 8.69 -8.81 1.22
CA LEU A 120 7.67 -9.69 0.66
C LEU A 120 6.48 -8.92 0.08
N LEU A 121 5.99 -7.89 0.80
CA LEU A 121 5.00 -6.94 0.28
C LEU A 121 5.52 -6.19 -0.94
N ALA A 122 6.77 -5.71 -0.90
CA ALA A 122 7.37 -5.00 -2.03
C ALA A 122 7.46 -5.90 -3.28
N VAL A 123 7.91 -7.15 -3.14
CA VAL A 123 7.98 -8.13 -4.23
C VAL A 123 6.58 -8.46 -4.75
N LEU A 124 5.61 -8.68 -3.86
CA LEU A 124 4.22 -8.94 -4.24
C LEU A 124 3.64 -7.79 -5.06
N LEU A 125 3.80 -6.55 -4.58
CA LEU A 125 3.32 -5.35 -5.28
C LEU A 125 4.00 -5.17 -6.64
N LEU A 126 5.29 -5.46 -6.72
CA LEU A 126 6.06 -5.40 -7.96
C LEU A 126 5.58 -6.46 -8.96
N LEU A 127 5.31 -7.69 -8.50
CA LEU A 127 4.74 -8.76 -9.34
C LEU A 127 3.34 -8.42 -9.85
N VAL A 128 2.49 -7.85 -8.99
CA VAL A 128 1.15 -7.39 -9.38
C VAL A 128 1.25 -6.28 -10.43
N GLY A 129 2.16 -5.32 -10.22
CA GLY A 129 2.43 -4.26 -11.19
C GLY A 129 2.86 -4.80 -12.56
N ILE A 130 3.78 -5.77 -12.59
CA ILE A 130 4.21 -6.43 -13.84
C ILE A 130 3.04 -7.17 -14.50
N LYS A 131 2.23 -7.90 -13.72
CA LYS A 131 1.06 -8.64 -14.24
C LYS A 131 -0.06 -7.75 -14.77
N CYS A 132 -0.10 -6.48 -14.37
CA CYS A 132 -1.04 -5.52 -14.93
C CYS A 132 -0.55 -4.92 -16.27
N LEU A 133 0.75 -4.97 -16.54
CA LEU A 133 1.37 -4.42 -17.75
C LEU A 133 1.38 -5.40 -18.93
N VAL A 134 1.45 -6.71 -18.64
CA VAL A 134 1.45 -7.82 -19.60
C VAL A 134 0.06 -8.44 -19.67
#